data_AF-A0A6M0RQE4-F1
#
_entry.id   AF-A0A6M0RQE4-F1
#
_cell.length_a   1.000
_cell.length_b   1.000
_cell.length_c   1.000
_cell.angle_alpha   90.00
_cell.angle_beta   90.00
_cell.angle_gamma   90.00
#
_symmetry.space_group_name_H-M   'P 1'
#
loop_
_entity.id
_entity.type
_entity.pdbx_description
1 polymer ?
#
loop_
_entity_poly.entity_id
_entity_poly.type
_entity_poly.pdbx_seq_one_letter_code
_entity_poly.pdbx_strand_id
1 'polypeptide(L)'
;MTVSPSLPPPAASTAGNKPIKQVITREDWIMRGALILAVIWLTVGVILPLFPMVLRSLQDTDGAWVGFDNYLKYLTTPSLLASFGNSLYVAFLTTLVSVSLAFVYAYALTRTAMPGKGVFRLLSLLPLY
;
A
#
# COMPACT_ATOMS: atom_id res chain seq x y z
N MET A 1 50.56 10.72 52.13
CA MET A 1 50.50 11.42 50.84
C MET A 1 51.19 10.56 49.80
N THR A 2 50.45 9.73 49.06
CA THR A 2 50.96 8.99 47.90
C THR A 2 49.90 9.08 46.81
N VAL A 3 50.08 10.02 45.91
CA VAL A 3 49.19 10.26 44.76
C VAL A 3 49.60 9.26 43.67
N SER A 4 48.75 8.28 43.40
CA SER A 4 48.91 7.40 42.23
C SER A 4 48.70 8.23 40.95
N PRO A 5 49.53 8.07 39.90
CA PRO A 5 49.31 8.75 38.63
C PRO A 5 48.08 8.15 37.94
N SER A 6 47.07 8.98 37.67
CA SER A 6 45.93 8.60 36.84
C SER A 6 46.39 8.41 35.39
N LEU A 7 46.11 7.23 34.83
CA LEU A 7 46.35 6.95 33.42
C LEU A 7 45.53 7.92 32.54
N PRO A 8 46.12 8.47 31.45
CA PRO A 8 45.36 9.28 30.52
C PRO A 8 44.24 8.45 29.87
N PRO A 9 43.08 9.07 29.57
CA PRO A 9 41.96 8.36 28.95
C PRO A 9 42.39 7.79 27.58
N PRO A 10 41.95 6.58 27.21
CA PRO A 10 42.27 6.00 25.92
C PRO A 10 41.73 6.92 24.82
N ALA A 11 42.62 7.31 23.91
CA ALA A 11 42.29 8.14 22.76
C ALA A 11 41.08 7.55 22.03
N ALA A 12 40.02 8.33 21.88
CA ALA A 12 38.84 7.95 21.14
C ALA A 12 39.26 7.53 19.72
N SER A 13 39.12 6.23 19.43
CA SER A 13 39.36 5.69 18.10
C SER A 13 38.37 6.33 17.13
N THR A 14 38.82 7.34 16.39
CA THR A 14 38.15 7.87 15.20
C THR A 14 38.30 6.85 14.09
N ALA A 15 37.64 5.70 14.24
CA ALA A 15 37.43 4.77 13.14
C ALA A 15 36.43 5.42 12.17
N GLY A 16 36.96 6.23 11.26
CA GLY A 16 36.20 6.83 10.18
C GLY A 16 35.43 5.73 9.43
N ASN A 17 34.10 5.85 9.44
CA ASN A 17 33.21 4.94 8.74
C ASN A 17 33.46 5.08 7.23
N LYS A 18 34.35 4.26 6.67
CA LYS A 18 34.58 4.22 5.22
C LYS A 18 33.27 3.80 4.56
N PRO A 19 32.71 4.60 3.63
CA PRO A 19 31.45 4.25 3.00
C PRO A 19 31.62 2.92 2.26
N ILE A 20 30.83 1.92 2.66
CA ILE A 20 30.83 0.60 2.03
C ILE A 20 30.36 0.80 0.58
N LYS A 21 31.31 0.71 -0.36
CA LYS A 21 31.05 0.81 -1.79
C LYS A 21 30.36 -0.50 -2.20
N GLN A 22 29.05 -0.46 -2.39
CA GLN A 22 28.30 -1.62 -2.91
C GLN A 22 28.83 -1.97 -4.30
N VAL A 23 29.52 -3.09 -4.41
CA VAL A 23 29.98 -3.66 -5.69
C VAL A 23 28.89 -4.60 -6.16
N ILE A 24 28.28 -4.30 -7.31
CA ILE A 24 27.22 -5.11 -7.91
C ILE A 24 27.82 -6.47 -8.27
N THR A 25 27.33 -7.52 -7.60
CA THR A 25 27.78 -8.90 -7.78
C THR A 25 26.85 -9.64 -8.75
N ARG A 26 27.27 -10.77 -9.33
CA ARG A 26 26.42 -11.60 -10.22
C ARG A 26 25.12 -12.04 -9.54
N GLU A 27 25.17 -12.29 -8.22
CA GLU A 27 24.02 -12.64 -7.41
C GLU A 27 22.98 -11.50 -7.38
N ASP A 28 23.41 -10.24 -7.30
CA ASP A 28 22.52 -9.08 -7.37
C ASP A 28 21.77 -9.02 -8.71
N TRP A 29 22.43 -9.38 -9.82
CA TRP A 29 21.80 -9.44 -11.14
C TRP A 29 20.78 -10.56 -11.24
N ILE A 30 21.05 -11.71 -10.63
CA ILE A 30 20.10 -12.84 -10.59
C ILE A 30 18.89 -12.45 -9.75
N MET A 31 19.07 -11.86 -8.57
CA MET A 31 17.98 -11.39 -7.72
C MET A 31 17.14 -10.33 -8.42
N ARG A 32 17.77 -9.35 -9.09
CA ARG A 32 17.06 -8.33 -9.87
C ARG A 32 16.30 -8.95 -11.04
N GLY A 33 16.91 -9.89 -11.76
CA GLY A 33 16.25 -10.62 -12.84
C GLY A 33 15.02 -11.38 -12.35
N ALA A 34 15.13 -12.09 -11.22
CA ALA A 34 14.03 -12.80 -10.59
C ALA A 34 12.91 -11.86 -10.12
N LEU A 35 13.24 -10.71 -9.52
CA LEU A 35 12.28 -9.68 -9.13
C LEU A 35 11.55 -9.09 -10.35
N ILE A 36 12.28 -8.73 -11.40
CA ILE A 36 11.69 -8.20 -12.64
C ILE A 36 10.77 -9.25 -13.26
N LEU A 37 11.20 -10.51 -13.31
CA LEU A 37 10.37 -11.61 -13.81
C LEU A 37 9.09 -11.76 -12.98
N ALA A 38 9.18 -11.72 -11.65
CA ALA A 38 8.03 -11.80 -10.76
C ALA A 38 7.05 -10.64 -10.96
N VAL A 39 7.57 -9.41 -11.10
CA VAL A 39 6.76 -8.21 -11.38
C VAL A 39 6.09 -8.33 -12.74
N ILE A 40 6.81 -8.74 -13.79
CA ILE A 40 6.23 -8.96 -15.13
C ILE A 40 5.16 -10.03 -15.06
N TRP A 41 5.43 -11.16 -14.41
CA TRP A 41 4.48 -12.26 -14.25
C TRP A 41 3.18 -11.79 -13.59
N LEU A 42 3.26 -11.08 -12.46
CA LEU A 42 2.10 -10.54 -11.76
C LEU A 42 1.37 -9.50 -12.62
N THR A 43 2.12 -8.61 -13.26
CA THR A 43 1.58 -7.55 -14.11
C THR A 43 0.80 -8.13 -15.29
N VAL A 44 1.39 -9.11 -15.99
CA VAL A 44 0.73 -9.82 -17.10
C VAL A 44 -0.50 -10.58 -16.58
N GLY A 45 -0.38 -11.27 -15.45
CA GLY A 45 -1.51 -11.99 -14.84
C GLY A 45 -2.72 -11.09 -14.54
N VAL A 46 -2.49 -9.84 -14.14
CA VAL A 46 -3.55 -8.86 -13.87
C VAL A 46 -4.04 -8.15 -15.14
N ILE A 47 -3.13 -7.73 -16.02
CA ILE A 47 -3.49 -6.92 -17.19
C ILE A 47 -4.13 -7.77 -18.30
N LEU A 48 -3.69 -9.01 -18.49
CA LEU A 48 -4.18 -9.89 -19.56
C LEU A 48 -5.71 -10.09 -19.53
N PRO A 49 -6.39 -10.35 -18.40
CA PRO A 49 -7.85 -10.44 -18.37
C PRO A 49 -8.56 -9.08 -18.50
N LEU A 50 -7.89 -7.98 -18.17
CA LEU A 50 -8.45 -6.63 -18.28
C LEU A 50 -8.42 -6.08 -19.70
N PHE A 51 -7.41 -6.45 -20.49
CA PHE A 51 -7.29 -6.01 -21.89
C PHE A 51 -8.55 -6.28 -22.73
N PRO A 52 -9.12 -7.50 -22.78
CA PRO A 52 -10.35 -7.74 -23.54
C PRO A 52 -11.57 -7.03 -22.94
N MET A 53 -11.58 -6.71 -21.64
CA MET A 53 -12.66 -5.93 -21.02
C MET A 53 -12.65 -4.47 -21.53
N VAL A 54 -11.46 -3.87 -21.68
CA VAL A 54 -11.31 -2.53 -22.26
C VAL A 54 -11.63 -2.53 -23.75
N LEU A 55 -11.25 -3.58 -24.48
CA LEU A 55 -11.60 -3.68 -25.90
C LEU A 55 -13.11 -3.80 -26.10
N ARG A 56 -13.79 -4.63 -25.28
CA ARG A 56 -15.23 -4.78 -25.30
C ARG A 56 -15.97 -3.50 -24.92
N SER A 57 -15.42 -2.64 -24.06
CA SER A 57 -16.07 -1.36 -23.75
C SER A 57 -16.11 -0.41 -24.97
N LEU A 58 -15.27 -0.63 -25.97
CA LEU A 58 -15.21 0.12 -27.24
C LEU A 58 -15.92 -0.57 -28.41
N GLN A 59 -16.42 -1.80 -28.21
CA GLN A 59 -17.09 -2.61 -29.21
C GLN A 59 -18.56 -2.84 -28.84
N ASP A 60 -19.41 -3.07 -29.84
CA ASP A 60 -20.79 -3.49 -29.63
C ASP A 60 -20.89 -5.02 -29.40
N THR A 61 -22.08 -5.48 -29.06
CA THR A 61 -22.45 -6.88 -28.85
C THR A 61 -22.11 -7.76 -30.06
N ASP A 62 -22.20 -7.19 -31.28
CA ASP A 62 -21.88 -7.85 -32.55
C ASP A 62 -20.38 -7.77 -32.93
N GLY A 63 -19.54 -7.20 -32.06
CA GLY A 63 -18.10 -7.03 -32.28
C GLY A 63 -17.71 -5.84 -33.16
N ALA A 64 -18.67 -5.02 -33.57
CA ALA A 64 -18.42 -3.78 -34.32
C ALA A 64 -17.74 -2.72 -33.43
N TRP A 65 -16.78 -1.97 -33.97
CA TRP A 65 -16.14 -0.87 -33.25
C TRP A 65 -17.09 0.33 -33.16
N VAL A 66 -17.52 0.67 -31.94
CA VAL A 66 -18.45 1.80 -31.67
C VAL A 66 -17.76 2.95 -30.92
N GLY A 67 -16.47 2.82 -30.60
CA GLY A 67 -15.70 3.86 -29.94
C GLY A 67 -16.29 4.24 -28.58
N PHE A 68 -16.67 5.50 -28.40
CA PHE A 68 -17.15 6.03 -27.11
C PHE A 68 -18.67 5.99 -26.92
N ASP A 69 -19.43 5.49 -27.88
CA ASP A 69 -20.90 5.49 -27.82
C ASP A 69 -21.45 4.71 -26.62
N ASN A 70 -20.76 3.63 -26.23
CA ASN A 70 -21.08 2.87 -25.01
C ASN A 70 -20.98 3.71 -23.74
N TYR A 71 -19.99 4.61 -23.65
CA TYR A 71 -19.82 5.51 -22.51
C TYR A 71 -20.89 6.59 -22.50
N LEU A 72 -21.22 7.14 -23.67
CA LEU A 72 -22.29 8.13 -23.79
C LEU A 72 -23.63 7.52 -23.35
N LYS A 73 -23.95 6.33 -23.86
CA LYS A 73 -25.14 5.56 -23.47
C LYS A 73 -25.17 5.27 -21.98
N TYR A 74 -24.03 4.90 -21.39
CA TYR A 74 -23.90 4.68 -19.94
C TYR A 74 -24.24 5.95 -19.14
N LEU A 75 -23.68 7.09 -19.54
CA LEU A 75 -23.88 8.38 -18.85
C LEU A 75 -25.28 8.96 -19.06
N THR A 76 -25.94 8.66 -20.18
CA THR A 76 -27.32 9.10 -20.45
C THR A 76 -28.38 8.18 -19.87
N THR A 77 -28.02 6.98 -19.38
CA THR A 77 -28.98 6.04 -18.80
C THR A 77 -29.24 6.42 -17.33
N PRO A 78 -30.45 6.88 -16.96
CA PRO A 78 -30.69 7.45 -15.62
C PRO A 78 -30.47 6.46 -14.47
N SER A 79 -30.78 5.19 -14.68
CA SER A 79 -30.60 4.13 -13.67
C SER A 79 -29.12 3.83 -13.39
N LEU A 80 -28.26 3.85 -14.41
CA LEU A 80 -26.83 3.60 -14.27
C LEU A 80 -26.14 4.77 -13.57
N LEU A 81 -26.48 5.99 -13.95
CA LEU A 81 -25.93 7.19 -13.31
C LEU A 81 -26.38 7.30 -11.84
N ALA A 82 -27.64 6.98 -11.54
CA ALA A 82 -28.13 6.92 -10.17
C ALA A 82 -27.41 5.84 -9.34
N SER A 83 -27.21 4.64 -9.90
CA SER A 83 -26.45 3.57 -9.23
C SER A 83 -25.00 3.98 -8.96
N PHE A 84 -24.32 4.59 -9.92
CA PHE A 84 -22.96 5.10 -9.76
C PHE A 84 -22.88 6.15 -8.64
N GLY A 85 -23.80 7.12 -8.63
CA GLY A 85 -23.88 8.15 -7.59
C GLY A 85 -24.13 7.56 -6.20
N ASN A 86 -25.04 6.58 -6.10
CA ASN A 86 -25.31 5.88 -4.84
C ASN A 86 -24.06 5.15 -4.33
N SER A 87 -23.34 4.42 -5.19
CA SER A 87 -22.10 3.75 -4.80
C SER A 87 -21.03 4.73 -4.32
N LEU A 88 -20.87 5.87 -5.00
CA LEU A 88 -19.91 6.89 -4.59
C LEU A 88 -20.28 7.54 -3.26
N TYR A 89 -21.57 7.82 -3.04
CA TYR A 89 -22.10 8.34 -1.78
C TYR A 89 -21.85 7.36 -0.62
N VAL A 90 -22.17 6.08 -0.82
CA VAL A 90 -21.91 5.02 0.18
C VAL A 90 -20.42 4.90 0.45
N ALA A 91 -19.56 4.88 -0.58
CA ALA A 91 -18.12 4.80 -0.41
C ALA A 91 -17.57 6.00 0.38
N PHE A 92 -18.07 7.20 0.11
CA PHE A 92 -17.66 8.41 0.83
C PHE A 92 -18.10 8.36 2.30
N LEU A 93 -19.37 8.07 2.57
CA LEU A 93 -19.88 8.00 3.94
C LEU A 93 -19.19 6.90 4.75
N THR A 94 -19.02 5.71 4.18
CA THR A 94 -18.35 4.60 4.86
C THR A 94 -16.90 4.94 5.16
N THR A 95 -16.19 5.58 4.23
CA THR A 95 -14.82 6.06 4.44
C THR A 95 -14.78 7.09 5.57
N LEU A 96 -15.66 8.10 5.54
CA LEU A 96 -15.67 9.16 6.54
C LEU A 96 -15.93 8.60 7.95
N VAL A 97 -16.93 7.73 8.09
CA VAL A 97 -17.28 7.10 9.37
C VAL A 97 -16.17 6.16 9.83
N SER A 98 -15.69 5.27 8.96
CA SER A 98 -14.66 4.28 9.28
C SER A 98 -13.34 4.95 9.70
N VAL A 99 -12.86 5.94 8.93
CA VAL A 99 -11.63 6.67 9.24
C VAL A 99 -11.77 7.43 10.56
N SER A 100 -12.90 8.09 10.79
CA SER A 100 -13.13 8.82 12.04
C SER A 100 -13.09 7.89 13.25
N LEU A 101 -13.80 6.76 13.20
CA LEU A 101 -13.80 5.77 14.27
C LEU A 101 -12.42 5.12 14.46
N ALA A 102 -11.77 4.71 13.36
CA ALA A 102 -10.44 4.11 13.39
C ALA A 102 -9.41 5.07 14.00
N PHE A 103 -9.49 6.36 13.67
CA PHE A 103 -8.60 7.38 14.22
C PHE A 103 -8.84 7.59 15.72
N VAL A 104 -10.09 7.72 16.16
CA VAL A 104 -10.42 7.84 17.59
C VAL A 104 -9.93 6.62 18.37
N TYR A 105 -10.14 5.42 17.82
CA TYR A 105 -9.68 4.17 18.41
C TYR A 105 -8.15 4.09 18.51
N ALA A 106 -7.43 4.42 17.43
CA ALA A 106 -5.98 4.47 17.42
C ALA A 106 -5.45 5.53 18.40
N TYR A 107 -6.06 6.70 18.46
CA TYR A 107 -5.69 7.77 19.39
C TYR A 107 -5.88 7.34 20.84
N ALA A 108 -7.03 6.74 21.17
CA ALA A 108 -7.29 6.20 22.51
C ALA A 108 -6.22 5.16 22.88
N LEU A 109 -5.94 4.21 22.00
CA LEU A 109 -4.91 3.20 22.27
C LEU A 109 -3.51 3.81 22.43
N THR A 110 -3.12 4.79 21.62
CA THR A 110 -1.73 5.30 21.63
C THR A 110 -1.49 6.36 22.70
N ARG A 111 -2.46 7.24 22.97
CA ARG A 111 -2.24 8.44 23.80
C ARG A 111 -2.93 8.42 25.16
N THR A 112 -3.90 7.55 25.41
CA THR A 112 -4.60 7.52 26.71
C THR A 112 -4.17 6.34 27.58
N ALA A 113 -4.27 6.51 28.90
CA ALA A 113 -4.05 5.46 29.89
C ALA A 113 -5.35 4.67 30.13
N MET A 114 -5.95 4.12 29.07
CA MET A 114 -7.22 3.40 29.16
C MET A 114 -7.05 2.06 29.90
N PRO A 115 -7.92 1.74 30.88
CA PRO A 115 -7.95 0.42 31.50
C PRO A 115 -8.37 -0.63 30.46
N GLY A 116 -7.69 -1.78 30.41
CA GLY A 116 -8.02 -2.87 29.47
C GLY A 116 -7.44 -2.74 28.06
N LYS A 117 -6.50 -1.81 27.81
CA LYS A 117 -5.81 -1.57 26.52
C LYS A 117 -5.35 -2.84 25.78
N GLY A 118 -4.88 -3.85 26.50
CA GLY A 118 -4.43 -5.12 25.92
C GLY A 118 -5.55 -5.91 25.24
N VAL A 119 -6.76 -5.91 25.82
CA VAL A 119 -7.94 -6.59 25.26
C VAL A 119 -8.38 -5.92 23.97
N PHE A 120 -8.49 -4.59 23.98
CA PHE A 120 -8.84 -3.84 22.77
C PHE A 120 -7.83 -4.09 21.65
N ARG A 121 -6.52 -4.02 21.94
CA ARG A 121 -5.48 -4.32 20.95
C ARG A 121 -5.63 -5.72 20.35
N LEU A 122 -5.94 -6.73 21.16
CA LEU A 122 -6.19 -8.09 20.69
C LEU A 122 -7.44 -8.17 19.80
N LEU A 123 -8.54 -7.52 20.19
CA LEU A 123 -9.78 -7.46 19.40
C LEU A 123 -9.56 -6.83 18.02
N SER A 124 -8.66 -5.84 17.88
CA SER A 124 -8.32 -5.26 16.58
C SER A 124 -7.48 -6.18 15.68
N LEU A 125 -6.74 -7.11 16.28
CA LEU A 125 -5.88 -8.06 15.56
C LEU A 125 -6.61 -9.36 15.21
N LEU A 126 -7.71 -9.66 15.91
CA LEU A 126 -8.53 -10.86 15.69
C LEU A 126 -8.97 -11.07 14.23
N PRO A 127 -9.41 -10.05 13.47
CA PRO A 127 -9.79 -10.23 12.06
C PRO A 127 -8.63 -10.57 11.12
N LEU A 128 -7.39 -10.40 11.60
CA LEU A 128 -6.17 -10.61 10.85
C LEU A 128 -5.62 -12.05 11.01
N TYR A 129 -6.15 -12.81 11.97
CA TYR A 129 -5.78 -14.20 12.27
C TYR A 129 -6.97 -15.14 12.03
#